data_AF-A0ABC8EBN6-F1
#
_entry.id   AF-A0ABC8EBN6-F1
#
_cell.length_a   1.000
_cell.length_b   1.000
_cell.length_c   1.000
_cell.angle_alpha   90.00
_cell.angle_beta   90.00
_cell.angle_gamma   90.00
#
_symmetry.space_group_name_H-M   'P 1'
#
loop_
_entity.id
_entity.type
_entity.pdbx_description
1 polymer ?
#
loop_
_entity_poly.entity_id
_entity_poly.type
_entity_poly.pdbx_seq_one_letter_code
_entity_poly.pdbx_strand_id
1 'polypeptide(L)'
;MVIDEIMINEVAREIKGHTDKTISNTISSLGFELGTMTSSGLKLDNFKYEIKEYLMLDYLKMENEYNTEIAGEHPHNHIFKIPKELKPISAGDRVLVALLGSEFVVVGRVVNA
;
A
#
# COMPACT_ATOMS: atom_id res chain seq x y z
N MET A 1 -11.77 12.99 -35.76
CA MET A 1 -12.05 13.24 -34.34
C MET A 1 -11.85 12.02 -33.43
N VAL A 2 -11.91 10.77 -33.92
CA VAL A 2 -11.60 9.57 -33.09
C VAL A 2 -10.09 9.28 -33.04
N ILE A 3 -9.34 9.66 -34.07
CA ILE A 3 -7.88 9.40 -34.17
C ILE A 3 -7.09 10.24 -33.14
N ASP A 4 -7.46 11.50 -32.92
CA ASP A 4 -6.76 12.38 -31.96
C ASP A 4 -6.88 11.88 -30.51
N GLU A 5 -8.03 11.32 -30.15
CA GLU A 5 -8.29 10.83 -28.79
C GLU A 5 -7.48 9.56 -28.47
N ILE A 6 -7.31 8.67 -29.46
CA ILE A 6 -6.45 7.48 -29.35
C ILE A 6 -4.99 7.92 -29.15
N MET A 7 -4.53 8.90 -29.92
CA MET A 7 -3.15 9.41 -29.84
C MET A 7 -2.85 10.09 -28.49
N ILE A 8 -3.79 10.86 -27.94
CA ILE A 8 -3.65 11.48 -26.61
C ILE A 8 -3.56 10.41 -25.51
N ASN A 9 -4.41 9.38 -25.57
CA ASN A 9 -4.40 8.30 -24.59
C ASN A 9 -3.11 7.46 -24.65
N GLU A 10 -2.56 7.26 -25.84
CA GLU A 10 -1.32 6.53 -26.04
C GLU A 10 -0.11 7.30 -25.48
N VAL A 11 -0.05 8.61 -25.73
CA VAL A 11 0.97 9.50 -25.15
C VAL A 11 0.83 9.56 -23.62
N ALA A 12 -0.38 9.68 -23.09
CA ALA A 12 -0.62 9.67 -21.64
C ALA A 12 -0.17 8.37 -20.99
N ARG A 13 -0.41 7.22 -21.65
CA ARG A 13 0.05 5.90 -21.19
C ARG A 13 1.57 5.80 -21.16
N GLU A 14 2.25 6.28 -22.19
CA GLU A 14 3.73 6.24 -22.28
C GLU A 14 4.37 7.15 -21.22
N ILE A 15 3.86 8.37 -21.05
CA ILE A 15 4.32 9.31 -20.01
C ILE A 15 4.12 8.69 -18.62
N LYS A 16 2.95 8.08 -18.38
CA LYS A 16 2.67 7.39 -17.11
C LYS A 16 3.64 6.24 -16.88
N GLY A 17 3.87 5.39 -17.89
CA GLY A 17 4.81 4.28 -17.80
C GLY A 17 6.25 4.73 -17.52
N HIS A 18 6.71 5.80 -18.18
CA HIS A 18 8.04 6.36 -17.97
C HIS A 18 8.21 6.98 -16.58
N THR A 19 7.16 7.66 -16.11
CA THR A 19 7.11 8.28 -14.77
C THR A 19 7.12 7.21 -13.68
N ASP A 20 6.25 6.20 -13.79
CA ASP A 20 6.17 5.08 -12.86
C ASP A 20 7.53 4.36 -12.77
N LYS A 21 8.21 4.15 -13.91
CA LYS A 21 9.54 3.54 -13.96
C LYS A 21 10.63 4.40 -13.31
N THR A 22 10.61 5.71 -13.55
CA THR A 22 11.60 6.64 -12.98
C THR A 22 11.46 6.74 -11.46
N ILE A 23 10.23 6.82 -10.97
CA ILE A 23 9.91 6.83 -9.54
C ILE A 23 10.33 5.51 -8.91
N SER A 24 9.97 4.37 -9.51
CA SER A 24 10.35 3.03 -9.06
C SER A 24 11.87 2.90 -8.90
N ASN A 25 12.64 3.27 -9.93
CA ASN A 25 14.10 3.21 -9.90
C ASN A 25 14.72 4.11 -8.81
N THR A 26 14.15 5.31 -8.60
CA THR A 26 14.64 6.25 -7.58
C THR A 26 14.38 5.71 -6.18
N ILE A 27 13.19 5.16 -5.94
CA ILE A 27 12.81 4.54 -4.66
C ILE A 27 13.70 3.31 -4.37
N SER A 28 13.98 2.49 -5.38
CA SER A 28 14.93 1.37 -5.27
C SER A 28 16.35 1.78 -4.90
N SER A 29 16.82 2.93 -5.40
CA SER A 29 18.13 3.48 -5.02
C SER A 29 18.22 3.87 -3.54
N LEU A 30 17.07 4.14 -2.90
CA LEU A 30 16.95 4.46 -1.48
C LEU A 30 16.70 3.21 -0.61
N GLY A 31 16.73 2.01 -1.19
CA GLY A 31 16.42 0.76 -0.50
C GLY A 31 14.94 0.56 -0.25
N PHE A 32 14.07 1.17 -1.05
CA PHE A 32 12.63 0.96 -0.98
C PHE A 32 12.10 0.37 -2.29
N GLU A 33 10.94 -0.26 -2.26
CA GLU A 33 10.24 -0.72 -3.45
C GLU A 33 8.73 -0.64 -3.26
N LEU A 34 8.01 -0.44 -4.35
CA LEU A 34 6.56 -0.50 -4.34
C LEU A 34 6.10 -1.93 -4.64
N GLY A 35 5.04 -2.35 -3.95
CA GLY A 35 4.44 -3.65 -4.16
C GLY A 35 2.93 -3.65 -3.95
N THR A 36 2.33 -4.80 -4.22
CA THR A 36 0.93 -5.08 -3.95
C THR A 36 0.85 -6.27 -2.99
N MET A 37 0.04 -6.13 -1.96
CA MET A 37 -0.34 -7.27 -1.14
C MET A 37 -1.27 -8.19 -1.91
N THR A 38 -0.94 -9.47 -1.96
CA THR A 38 -1.82 -10.50 -2.53
C THR A 38 -2.57 -11.20 -1.40
N SER A 39 -3.44 -12.16 -1.74
CA SER A 39 -4.06 -13.04 -0.75
C SER A 39 -3.07 -13.99 -0.06
N SER A 40 -1.86 -14.14 -0.59
CA SER A 40 -0.91 -15.17 -0.17
C SER A 40 0.51 -14.67 0.08
N GLY A 41 0.76 -13.36 0.04
CA GLY A 41 2.11 -12.82 0.12
C GLY A 41 2.23 -11.38 -0.40
N LEU A 42 3.46 -10.99 -0.70
CA LEU A 42 3.84 -9.67 -1.18
C LEU A 42 4.41 -9.78 -2.59
N LYS A 43 3.87 -8.98 -3.52
CA LYS A 43 4.35 -8.91 -4.90
C LYS A 43 4.98 -7.54 -5.16
N LEU A 44 6.30 -7.48 -5.26
CA LEU A 44 7.00 -6.25 -5.66
C LEU A 44 6.90 -6.05 -7.17
N ASP A 45 6.98 -4.80 -7.62
CA ASP A 45 6.84 -4.47 -9.04
C ASP A 45 8.01 -4.95 -9.89
N ASN A 46 9.24 -4.80 -9.40
CA ASN A 46 10.43 -5.18 -10.15
C ASN A 46 10.95 -6.57 -9.74
N PHE A 47 10.20 -7.32 -8.91
CA PHE A 47 10.56 -8.67 -8.51
C PHE A 47 9.59 -9.71 -9.09
N LYS A 48 10.13 -10.74 -9.76
CA LYS A 48 9.32 -11.71 -10.50
C LYS A 48 8.51 -12.64 -9.60
N TYR A 49 9.06 -13.02 -8.45
CA TYR A 49 8.42 -13.99 -7.56
C TYR A 49 7.59 -13.28 -6.50
N GLU A 50 6.64 -14.02 -5.94
CA GLU A 50 5.88 -13.56 -4.79
C GLU A 50 6.63 -13.92 -3.51
N ILE A 51 6.73 -12.97 -2.60
CA ILE A 51 7.43 -13.11 -1.33
C ILE A 51 6.42 -13.58 -0.29
N LYS A 52 6.64 -14.77 0.27
CA LYS A 52 5.77 -15.36 1.30
C LYS A 52 6.15 -14.89 2.70
N GLU A 53 7.43 -14.67 2.93
CA GLU A 53 7.97 -14.25 4.21
C GLU A 53 8.39 -12.78 4.12
N TYR A 54 7.64 -11.92 4.81
CA TYR A 54 7.89 -10.49 4.88
C TYR A 54 7.52 -10.00 6.28
N LEU A 55 8.14 -8.91 6.70
CA LEU A 55 7.83 -8.22 7.94
C LEU A 55 6.83 -7.11 7.66
N MET A 56 6.00 -6.79 8.65
CA MET A 56 5.03 -5.71 8.56
C MET A 56 4.97 -5.00 9.91
N LEU A 57 5.01 -3.67 9.89
CA LEU A 57 4.88 -2.85 11.09
C LEU A 57 3.52 -3.11 11.75
N ASP A 58 3.49 -3.27 13.08
CA ASP A 58 2.31 -3.79 13.77
C ASP A 58 1.07 -2.91 13.65
N TYR A 59 1.23 -1.59 13.52
CA TYR A 59 0.08 -0.69 13.33
C TYR A 59 -0.65 -0.95 12.00
N LEU A 60 0.00 -1.57 11.02
CA LEU A 60 -0.61 -1.97 9.75
C LEU A 60 -1.46 -3.25 9.87
N LYS A 61 -1.45 -3.89 11.03
CA LYS A 61 -2.26 -5.07 11.38
C LYS A 61 -3.39 -4.76 12.36
N MET A 62 -3.47 -3.54 12.88
CA MET A 62 -4.45 -3.18 13.91
C MET A 62 -5.87 -3.20 13.34
N GLU A 63 -6.80 -3.84 14.05
CA GLU A 63 -8.20 -3.90 13.65
C GLU A 63 -8.88 -2.53 13.76
N ASN A 64 -9.89 -2.32 12.91
CA ASN A 64 -10.50 -1.01 12.62
C ASN A 64 -11.32 -0.39 13.76
N GLU A 65 -11.61 -1.15 14.81
CA GLU A 65 -12.63 -0.80 15.78
C GLU A 65 -12.16 -1.17 17.18
N TYR A 66 -12.09 -0.16 18.05
CA TYR A 66 -11.95 -0.36 19.47
C TYR A 66 -13.23 0.14 20.14
N ASN A 67 -13.89 -0.75 20.89
CA ASN A 67 -14.94 -0.34 21.80
C ASN A 67 -14.28 0.28 23.03
N THR A 68 -14.56 1.56 23.29
CA THR A 68 -14.18 2.17 24.56
C THR A 68 -15.41 2.20 25.45
N GLU A 69 -15.41 1.34 26.46
CA GLU A 69 -16.40 1.34 27.52
C GLU A 69 -16.00 2.35 28.60
N ILE A 70 -16.90 3.30 28.91
CA ILE A 70 -16.74 4.19 30.05
C ILE A 70 -17.46 3.53 31.24
N ALA A 71 -16.71 3.15 32.28
CA ALA A 71 -17.30 2.65 33.52
C ALA A 71 -18.04 3.81 34.24
N GLY A 72 -19.38 3.73 34.32
CA GLY A 72 -20.21 4.75 34.97
C GLY A 72 -21.72 4.44 34.92
N GLU A 73 -22.52 5.23 35.65
CA GLU A 73 -23.96 5.05 35.92
C GLU A 73 -24.88 4.97 34.67
N HIS A 74 -24.39 5.37 33.50
CA HIS A 74 -25.08 5.24 32.22
C HIS A 74 -24.13 4.59 31.19
N PRO A 75 -24.18 3.26 30.99
CA PRO A 75 -23.33 2.58 30.04
C PRO A 75 -23.68 3.03 28.62
N HIS A 76 -22.71 3.63 27.94
CA HIS A 76 -22.82 3.97 26.53
C HIS A 76 -21.52 3.58 25.83
N ASN A 77 -21.67 2.91 24.69
CA ASN A 77 -20.54 2.44 23.89
C ASN A 77 -20.16 3.53 22.89
N HIS A 78 -18.91 4.00 22.95
CA HIS A 78 -18.35 4.85 21.90
C HIS A 78 -17.58 3.98 20.92
N ILE A 79 -18.05 3.93 19.67
CA ILE A 79 -17.32 3.26 18.58
C ILE A 79 -16.23 4.23 18.12
N PHE A 80 -14.99 3.99 18.55
CA PHE A 80 -13.84 4.71 18.00
C PHE A 80 -13.51 4.14 16.62
N LYS A 81 -13.94 4.84 15.57
CA LYS A 81 -13.64 4.47 14.19
C LYS A 81 -12.24 4.95 13.83
N ILE A 82 -11.36 4.00 13.56
CA ILE A 82 -10.00 4.31 13.12
C ILE A 82 -10.05 5.03 11.75
N PRO A 83 -9.28 6.12 11.56
CA PRO A 83 -9.15 6.78 10.26
C PRO A 83 -8.82 5.79 9.15
N LYS A 84 -9.36 6.01 7.95
CA LYS A 84 -9.25 5.06 6.83
C LYS A 84 -7.79 4.74 6.44
N GLU A 85 -6.89 5.65 6.76
CA GLU A 85 -5.45 5.61 6.52
C GLU A 85 -4.73 4.62 7.44
N LEU A 86 -5.31 4.33 8.60
CA LEU A 86 -4.79 3.39 9.61
C LEU A 86 -5.51 2.04 9.56
N LYS A 87 -6.35 1.80 8.53
CA LYS A 87 -6.99 0.50 8.33
C LYS A 87 -5.92 -0.57 8.06
N PRO A 88 -6.09 -1.78 8.59
CA PRO A 88 -5.15 -2.85 8.40
C PRO A 88 -5.01 -3.16 6.91
N ILE A 89 -3.80 -3.54 6.51
CA ILE A 89 -3.48 -3.84 5.12
C ILE A 89 -4.16 -5.15 4.71
N SER A 90 -4.82 -5.14 3.55
CA SER A 90 -5.49 -6.30 2.98
C SER A 90 -4.99 -6.62 1.57
N ALA A 91 -5.37 -7.80 1.05
CA ALA A 91 -5.08 -8.16 -0.33
C ALA A 91 -5.64 -7.13 -1.31
N GLY A 92 -4.86 -6.78 -2.33
CA GLY A 92 -5.13 -5.72 -3.29
C GLY A 92 -4.52 -4.36 -2.91
N ASP A 93 -4.13 -4.16 -1.66
CA ASP A 93 -3.53 -2.90 -1.23
C ASP A 93 -2.16 -2.67 -1.86
N ARG A 94 -1.95 -1.42 -2.26
CA ARG A 94 -0.65 -0.95 -2.71
C ARG A 94 0.19 -0.56 -1.50
N VAL A 95 1.44 -0.98 -1.46
CA VAL A 95 2.30 -0.82 -0.28
C VAL A 95 3.71 -0.34 -0.64
N LEU A 96 4.32 0.38 0.30
CA LEU A 96 5.73 0.72 0.31
C LEU A 96 6.48 -0.31 1.15
N VAL A 97 7.58 -0.81 0.59
CA VAL A 97 8.40 -1.87 1.17
C VAL A 97 9.83 -1.38 1.33
N ALA A 98 10.41 -1.51 2.52
CA ALA A 98 11.84 -1.31 2.74
C ALA A 98 12.59 -2.63 2.49
N LEU A 99 13.70 -2.54 1.77
CA LEU A 99 14.61 -3.62 1.46
C LEU A 99 15.79 -3.57 2.45
N LEU A 100 15.77 -4.43 3.48
CA LEU A 100 16.77 -4.48 4.53
C LEU A 100 17.61 -5.75 4.39
N GLY A 101 18.65 -5.71 3.55
CA GLY A 101 19.46 -6.89 3.25
C GLY A 101 18.65 -7.94 2.52
N SER A 102 18.35 -9.06 3.19
CA SER A 102 17.48 -10.15 2.67
C SER A 102 16.03 -10.06 3.15
N GLU A 103 15.70 -9.07 3.97
CA GLU A 103 14.36 -8.90 4.53
C GLU A 103 13.55 -7.85 3.77
N PHE A 104 12.25 -8.11 3.66
CA PHE A 104 11.27 -7.22 3.06
C PHE A 104 10.33 -6.72 4.15
N VAL A 105 10.29 -5.40 4.38
CA VAL A 105 9.48 -4.80 5.44
C VAL A 105 8.42 -3.90 4.85
N VAL A 106 7.15 -4.26 5.00
CA VAL A 106 6.02 -3.41 4.64
C VAL A 106 5.91 -2.27 5.66
N VAL A 107 6.14 -1.04 5.20
CA VAL A 107 6.19 0.17 6.05
C VAL A 107 4.96 1.06 5.89
N GLY A 108 4.12 0.85 4.89
CA GLY A 108 2.89 1.63 4.76
C GLY A 108 2.05 1.29 3.53
N ARG A 109 0.77 1.68 3.57
CA ARG A 109 -0.12 1.70 2.40
C ARG A 109 0.17 2.95 1.56
N VAL A 110 0.20 2.79 0.25
CA VAL A 110 0.29 3.88 -0.72
C VAL A 110 -1.09 4.11 -1.33
N VAL A 111 -1.58 5.34 -1.25
CA VAL A 111 -2.85 5.75 -1.84
C VAL A 111 -2.61 6.85 -2.87
N ASN A 112 -3.42 6.87 -3.93
CA ASN A 112 -3.41 7.99 -4.86
C ASN A 112 -4.11 9.19 -4.21
N ALA A 113 -3.52 10.38 -4.35
CA ALA A 113 -4.02 11.63 -3.76
C ALA A 113 -5.10 12.29 -4.63
#